data_AF-A0A380MSA6-F1
#
_entry.id   AF-A0A380MSA6-F1
#
_cell.length_a   1.000
_cell.length_b   1.000
_cell.length_c   1.000
_cell.angle_alpha   90.00
_cell.angle_beta   90.00
_cell.angle_gamma   90.00
#
_symmetry.space_group_name_H-M   'P 1'
#
loop_
_entity.id
_entity.type
_entity.pdbx_description
1 polymer ?
#
loop_
_entity_poly.entity_id
_entity_poly.type
_entity_poly.pdbx_seq_one_letter_code
_entity_poly.pdbx_strand_id
1 'polypeptide(L)'
;MAYTIEIRQKAMAYWDKCKDIDQVIQAYGISCSALYSWKKLQRDTGELSAQSQGTKPRKIDREQLKTYAEQHNDAYLFEIAEHVACTPQGIFYALKSIGMTLKKRPRPTKNKTQSK
;
A
#
# COMPACT_ATOMS: atom_id res chain seq x y z
N MET A 1 -13.87 -8.02 -4.31
CA MET A 1 -13.99 -6.77 -5.11
C MET A 1 -14.66 -5.72 -4.24
N ALA A 2 -14.17 -4.48 -4.22
CA ALA A 2 -14.78 -3.42 -3.44
C ALA A 2 -15.81 -2.68 -4.29
N TYR A 3 -17.05 -2.55 -3.79
CA TYR A 3 -18.06 -1.69 -4.41
C TYR A 3 -17.65 -0.21 -4.26
N THR A 4 -18.00 0.59 -5.27
CA THR A 4 -17.79 2.05 -5.25
C THR A 4 -18.57 2.71 -4.12
N ILE A 5 -18.08 3.85 -3.64
CA ILE A 5 -18.70 4.54 -2.51
C ILE A 5 -20.14 4.98 -2.80
N GLU A 6 -20.42 5.35 -4.04
CA GLU A 6 -21.77 5.75 -4.49
C GLU A 6 -22.80 4.63 -4.33
N ILE A 7 -22.42 3.39 -4.70
CA ILE A 7 -23.30 2.23 -4.56
C ILE A 7 -23.59 1.96 -3.09
N ARG A 8 -22.57 2.08 -2.22
CA ARG A 8 -22.74 1.91 -0.77
C ARG A 8 -23.69 2.94 -0.19
N GLN A 9 -23.50 4.22 -0.52
CA GLN A 9 -24.35 5.30 -0.05
C GLN A 9 -25.79 5.13 -0.53
N LYS A 10 -25.99 4.81 -1.82
CA LYS A 10 -27.33 4.58 -2.38
C LYS A 10 -28.01 3.37 -1.74
N ALA A 11 -27.30 2.26 -1.55
CA ALA A 11 -27.84 1.06 -0.92
C ALA A 11 -28.24 1.32 0.55
N MET A 12 -27.43 2.06 1.32
CA MET A 12 -27.75 2.43 2.69
C MET A 12 -28.96 3.39 2.76
N ALA A 13 -29.01 4.40 1.89
CA ALA A 13 -30.14 5.33 1.82
C ALA A 13 -31.45 4.66 1.38
N TYR A 14 -31.37 3.64 0.52
CA TYR A 14 -32.53 2.84 0.11
C TYR A 14 -32.98 1.90 1.24
N TRP A 15 -32.03 1.31 1.97
CA TRP A 15 -32.33 0.49 3.14
C TRP A 15 -33.02 1.29 4.25
N ASP A 16 -32.62 2.54 4.51
CA ASP A 16 -33.29 3.40 5.51
C ASP A 16 -34.77 3.65 5.18
N LYS A 17 -35.14 3.60 3.89
CA LYS A 17 -36.52 3.78 3.41
C LYS A 17 -37.33 2.48 3.49
N CYS A 18 -36.80 1.39 2.93
CA CYS A 18 -37.56 0.15 2.79
C CYS A 18 -37.48 -0.75 4.04
N LYS A 19 -36.38 -0.67 4.80
CA LYS A 19 -36.03 -1.58 5.93
C LYS A 19 -36.03 -3.07 5.57
N ASP A 20 -36.13 -3.41 4.29
CA ASP A 20 -36.10 -4.76 3.75
C ASP A 20 -34.77 -5.03 3.05
N ILE A 21 -34.15 -6.18 3.34
CA ILE A 21 -32.83 -6.56 2.85
C ILE A 21 -32.91 -7.09 1.42
N ASP A 22 -33.94 -7.89 1.12
CA ASP A 22 -34.04 -8.56 -0.18
C ASP A 22 -34.28 -7.57 -1.31
N GLN A 23 -35.08 -6.52 -1.04
CA GLN A 23 -35.30 -5.42 -1.98
C GLN A 23 -34.01 -4.65 -2.29
N VAL A 24 -33.17 -4.39 -1.29
CA VAL A 24 -31.88 -3.67 -1.48
C VAL A 24 -30.93 -4.53 -2.31
N ILE A 25 -30.87 -5.83 -2.02
CA ILE A 25 -30.06 -6.81 -2.75
C ILE A 25 -30.48 -6.86 -4.22
N GLN A 26 -31.77 -6.99 -4.50
CA GLN A 26 -32.30 -7.05 -5.86
C GLN A 26 -32.10 -5.74 -6.62
N ALA A 27 -32.32 -4.59 -5.98
CA ALA A 27 -32.21 -3.29 -6.63
C ALA A 27 -30.78 -2.93 -7.06
N TYR A 28 -29.78 -3.30 -6.24
CA TYR A 28 -28.38 -2.90 -6.48
C TYR A 28 -27.45 -4.06 -6.88
N GLY A 29 -27.95 -5.31 -6.89
CA GLY A 29 -27.14 -6.49 -7.25
C GLY A 29 -26.00 -6.77 -6.27
N ILE A 30 -26.25 -6.57 -4.98
CA ILE A 30 -25.23 -6.65 -3.91
C ILE A 30 -25.43 -7.93 -3.09
N SER A 31 -24.38 -8.53 -2.57
CA SER A 31 -24.53 -9.66 -1.64
C SER A 31 -25.08 -9.21 -0.28
N CYS A 32 -25.88 -10.06 0.36
CA CYS A 32 -26.38 -9.85 1.71
C CYS A 32 -25.23 -9.57 2.72
N SER A 33 -24.12 -10.30 2.58
CA SER A 33 -22.91 -10.12 3.39
C SER A 33 -22.28 -8.73 3.27
N ALA A 34 -22.31 -8.11 2.09
CA ALA A 34 -21.75 -6.78 1.87
C ALA A 34 -22.60 -5.71 2.58
N LEU A 35 -23.93 -5.81 2.50
CA LEU A 35 -24.84 -4.88 3.19
C LEU A 35 -24.63 -4.93 4.72
N TYR A 36 -24.56 -6.13 5.30
CA TYR A 36 -24.25 -6.28 6.73
C TYR A 36 -22.88 -5.74 7.12
N SER A 37 -21.87 -5.97 6.27
CA SER A 37 -20.51 -5.47 6.51
C SER A 37 -20.47 -3.94 6.51
N TRP A 38 -21.21 -3.27 5.61
CA TRP A 38 -21.29 -1.80 5.59
C TRP A 38 -22.05 -1.23 6.77
N LYS A 39 -23.13 -1.90 7.21
CA LYS A 39 -23.84 -1.52 8.43
C LYS A 39 -22.95 -1.61 9.66
N LYS A 40 -22.15 -2.67 9.77
CA LYS A 40 -21.16 -2.80 10.83
C LYS A 40 -20.11 -1.69 10.74
N LEU A 41 -19.57 -1.45 9.55
CA LEU A 41 -18.57 -0.40 9.31
C LEU A 41 -19.08 1.00 9.67
N GLN A 42 -20.32 1.33 9.29
CA GLN A 42 -20.95 2.61 9.61
C GLN A 42 -21.17 2.79 11.11
N ARG A 43 -21.48 1.70 11.84
CA ARG A 43 -21.60 1.74 13.31
C ARG A 43 -20.25 1.92 14.00
N ASP A 44 -19.21 1.25 13.52
CA ASP A 44 -17.91 1.21 14.18
C ASP A 44 -17.06 2.45 13.87
N THR A 45 -17.08 2.92 12.61
CA THR A 45 -16.20 4.00 12.11
C THR A 45 -16.96 5.26 11.71
N GLY A 46 -18.27 5.19 11.45
CA GLY A 46 -19.05 6.31 10.88
C GLY A 46 -18.85 6.53 9.38
N GLU A 47 -17.88 5.83 8.77
CA GLU A 47 -17.56 5.93 7.34
C GLU A 47 -18.03 4.71 6.53
N LEU A 48 -18.37 4.95 5.26
CA LEU A 48 -18.73 3.90 4.28
C LEU A 48 -17.60 3.62 3.28
N SER A 49 -16.46 4.29 3.43
CA SER A 49 -15.29 4.18 2.55
C SER A 49 -14.70 2.77 2.60
N ALA A 50 -14.06 2.33 1.52
CA ALA A 50 -13.34 1.06 1.54
C ALA A 50 -12.07 1.23 2.38
N GLN A 51 -12.00 0.55 3.53
CA GLN A 51 -10.79 0.54 4.33
C GLN A 51 -9.71 -0.30 3.63
N SER A 52 -8.57 0.32 3.32
CA SER A 52 -7.38 -0.43 2.95
C SER A 52 -6.85 -1.11 4.20
N GLN A 53 -6.81 -2.44 4.20
CA GLN A 53 -6.05 -3.16 5.20
C GLN A 53 -4.59 -2.77 4.96
N GLY A 54 -3.99 -2.07 5.93
CA GLY A 54 -2.60 -1.64 5.86
C GLY A 54 -1.67 -2.83 5.59
N THR A 55 -0.49 -2.55 5.03
CA THR A 55 0.52 -3.61 4.92
C THR A 55 1.08 -3.94 6.30
N LYS A 56 1.30 -5.23 6.58
CA LYS A 56 1.94 -5.66 7.83
C LYS A 56 3.28 -4.94 8.03
N PRO A 57 3.66 -4.62 9.28
CA PRO A 57 4.96 -4.03 9.58
C PRO A 57 6.08 -4.95 9.06
N ARG A 58 7.11 -4.36 8.46
CA ARG A 58 8.27 -5.09 7.94
C ARG A 58 9.32 -5.25 9.02
N LYS A 59 10.16 -6.28 8.92
CA LYS A 59 11.29 -6.53 9.84
C LYS A 59 12.32 -5.40 9.83
N ILE A 60 12.52 -4.75 8.67
CA ILE A 60 13.54 -3.72 8.46
C ILE A 60 12.94 -2.36 8.78
N ASP A 61 13.50 -1.69 9.78
CA ASP A 61 13.22 -0.27 10.02
C ASP A 61 13.86 0.58 8.93
N ARG A 62 13.03 1.39 8.26
CA ARG A 62 13.45 2.24 7.14
C ARG A 62 14.23 3.45 7.61
N GLU A 63 13.92 3.98 8.79
CA GLU A 63 14.58 5.17 9.32
C GLU A 63 16.00 4.81 9.75
N GLN A 64 16.14 3.73 10.54
CA GLN A 64 17.44 3.21 10.95
C GLN A 64 18.33 2.85 9.74
N LEU A 65 17.77 2.18 8.73
CA LEU A 65 18.52 1.83 7.52
C LEU A 65 18.97 3.07 6.75
N LYS A 66 18.16 4.13 6.71
CA LYS A 66 18.50 5.38 6.05
C LYS A 66 19.67 6.08 6.75
N THR A 67 19.60 6.23 8.06
CA THR A 67 20.68 6.85 8.84
C THR A 67 22.00 6.07 8.70
N TYR A 68 21.94 4.74 8.74
CA TYR A 68 23.14 3.90 8.55
C TYR A 68 23.74 4.07 7.15
N ALA A 69 22.91 4.07 6.11
CA ALA A 69 23.38 4.25 4.73
C ALA A 69 23.96 5.64 4.45
N GLU A 70 23.50 6.68 5.15
CA GLU A 70 24.07 8.03 5.05
C GLU A 70 25.42 8.15 5.77
N GLN A 71 25.59 7.45 6.90
CA GLN A 71 26.86 7.39 7.63
C GLN A 71 27.92 6.57 6.89
N HIS A 72 27.51 5.49 6.22
CA HIS A 72 28.39 4.56 5.51
C HIS A 72 28.03 4.49 4.02
N ASN A 73 28.39 5.55 3.28
CA ASN A 73 28.03 5.69 1.86
C ASN A 73 28.71 4.68 0.92
N ASP A 74 29.74 3.99 1.41
CA ASP A 74 30.59 3.03 0.73
C ASP A 74 30.39 1.59 1.22
N ALA A 75 29.57 1.38 2.25
CA ALA A 75 29.32 0.05 2.80
C ALA A 75 28.66 -0.89 1.78
N TYR A 76 29.10 -2.15 1.82
CA TYR A 76 28.51 -3.20 1.00
C TYR A 76 27.17 -3.69 1.59
N LEU A 77 26.30 -4.19 0.70
CA LEU A 77 25.00 -4.74 1.11
C LEU A 77 25.10 -5.86 2.15
N PHE A 78 26.18 -6.64 2.14
CA PHE A 78 26.39 -7.73 3.09
C PHE A 78 26.76 -7.23 4.50
N GLU A 79 27.53 -6.14 4.60
CA GLU A 79 27.92 -5.51 5.87
C GLU A 79 26.70 -4.89 6.55
N ILE A 80 25.86 -4.21 5.77
CA ILE A 80 24.58 -3.66 6.24
C ILE A 80 23.65 -4.81 6.68
N ALA A 81 23.69 -5.96 5.99
CA ALA A 81 22.91 -7.15 6.33
C ALA A 81 23.30 -7.76 7.66
N GLU A 82 24.60 -7.83 7.94
CA GLU A 82 25.12 -8.33 9.20
C GLU A 82 24.69 -7.43 10.37
N HIS A 83 24.78 -6.11 10.20
CA HIS A 83 24.34 -5.13 11.20
C HIS A 83 22.83 -5.20 11.51
N VAL A 84 21.99 -5.38 10.48
CA VAL A 84 20.51 -5.40 10.60
C VAL A 84 19.95 -6.82 10.76
N ALA A 85 20.83 -7.84 10.82
CA ALA A 85 20.48 -9.26 10.88
C ALA A 85 19.42 -9.67 9.82
N CYS A 86 19.65 -9.26 8.57
CA CYS A 86 18.76 -9.48 7.43
C CYS A 86 19.51 -10.03 6.21
N THR A 87 18.78 -10.49 5.19
CA THR A 87 19.41 -10.93 3.94
C THR A 87 19.89 -9.72 3.12
N PRO A 88 21.03 -9.81 2.41
CA PRO A 88 21.52 -8.72 1.56
C PRO A 88 20.51 -8.27 0.50
N GLN A 89 19.73 -9.22 -0.04
CA GLN A 89 18.65 -8.93 -0.99
C GLN A 89 17.51 -8.12 -0.34
N GLY A 90 17.17 -8.41 0.93
CA GLY A 90 16.17 -7.66 1.66
C GLY A 90 16.55 -6.18 1.81
N ILE A 91 17.82 -5.91 2.10
CA ILE A 91 18.36 -4.54 2.18
C ILE A 91 18.36 -3.86 0.82
N PHE A 92 18.75 -4.56 -0.25
CA PHE A 92 18.69 -4.00 -1.60
C PHE A 92 17.28 -3.49 -1.94
N TYR A 93 16.24 -4.29 -1.70
CA TYR A 93 14.85 -3.86 -1.94
C TYR A 93 14.39 -2.78 -0.98
N ALA A 94 14.86 -2.79 0.28
CA ALA A 94 14.56 -1.75 1.25
C ALA A 94 15.15 -0.39 0.83
N LEU A 95 16.44 -0.34 0.49
CA LEU A 95 17.12 0.86 -0.02
C LEU A 95 16.46 1.39 -1.30
N LYS A 96 16.13 0.49 -2.24
CA LYS A 96 15.40 0.84 -3.47
C LYS A 96 14.03 1.46 -3.17
N SER A 97 13.32 0.97 -2.15
CA SER A 97 12.02 1.53 -1.76
C SER A 97 12.12 2.92 -1.12
N ILE A 98 13.27 3.26 -0.52
CA ILE A 98 13.56 4.59 0.05
C ILE A 98 14.05 5.56 -1.04
N GLY A 99 14.41 5.05 -2.23
CA GLY A 99 14.94 5.85 -3.34
C GLY A 99 16.47 6.00 -3.33
N MET A 100 17.17 5.33 -2.41
CA MET A 100 18.63 5.30 -2.38
C MET A 100 19.15 4.34 -3.44
N THR A 101 19.91 4.87 -4.40
CA THR A 101 20.53 4.07 -5.46
C THR A 101 21.97 4.48 -5.65
N LEU A 102 22.85 3.50 -5.86
CA LEU A 102 24.25 3.75 -6.16
C LEU A 102 24.40 4.10 -7.64
N LYS A 103 24.88 5.31 -7.92
CA LYS A 103 25.20 5.72 -9.29
C LYS A 103 26.52 5.06 -9.71
N LYS A 104 26.48 4.19 -10.71
CA LYS A 104 27.67 3.47 -11.21
C LYS A 104 28.78 4.39 -11.79
N ARG A 105 28.45 5.62 -12.18
CA ARG A 105 29.40 6.56 -12.80
C ARG A 105 29.23 7.96 -12.22
N PRO A 106 30.30 8.61 -11.76
CA PRO A 106 30.20 9.97 -11.23
C PRO A 106 29.80 10.97 -12.32
N ARG A 107 30.34 10.82 -13.53
CA ARG A 107 30.07 11.71 -14.67
C ARG A 107 28.84 11.24 -15.46
N PRO A 108 27.88 12.14 -15.78
CA PRO A 108 26.83 11.82 -16.74
C PRO A 108 27.47 11.53 -18.11
N THR A 109 27.23 10.32 -18.64
CA THR A 109 27.70 9.96 -19.99
C THR A 109 26.57 10.29 -20.96
N LYS A 110 26.83 11.12 -21.98
CA LYS A 110 25.86 11.36 -23.05
C LYS A 110 25.64 10.05 -23.82
N ASN A 111 24.38 9.66 -24.05
CA ASN A 111 24.06 8.53 -24.93
C ASN A 111 24.64 8.82 -26.33
N LYS A 112 25.27 7.83 -26.96
CA LYS A 112 25.83 7.97 -28.31
C LYS A 112 24.70 8.32 -29.27
N THR A 113 24.69 9.54 -29.81
CA THR A 113 23.74 9.92 -30.86
C THR A 113 24.01 9.00 -32.06
N GLN A 114 22.99 8.28 -32.54
CA GLN A 114 23.10 7.57 -33.82
C GLN A 114 23.22 8.65 -34.91
N SER A 115 24.32 8.63 -35.67
CA SER A 115 24.42 9.45 -36.89
C SER A 115 23.35 8.94 -37.86
N LYS A 116 22.55 9.87 -38.38
CA LYS A 116 21.79 9.62 -39.61
C LYS A 116 22.74 9.47 -40.80
#